data_AF-A0A7C1ZKJ8-F1
#
_entry.id   AF-A0A7C1ZKJ8-F1
#
_cell.length_a   1.000
_cell.length_b   1.000
_cell.length_c   1.000
_cell.angle_alpha   90.00
_cell.angle_beta   90.00
_cell.angle_gamma   90.00
#
_symmetry.space_group_name_H-M   'P 1'
#
loop_
_entity.id
_entity.type
_entity.pdbx_description
1 polymer ?
#
loop_
_entity_poly.entity_id
_entity_poly.type
_entity_poly.pdbx_seq_one_letter_code
_entity_poly.pdbx_strand_id
1 'polypeptide(L)'
;MRYKRSTVPKFKYHAALLFAGVVLLFTLFRIGVIAFNPVLLSPIPEHQFTIVKETTEITVVQENVDTWIDRYAYEYTQSKEKAEYLKYQLHCLYWKESRNGISKARGDGGKAAGSMQFWKATYVRFASEMMRLGLRTNIGSRLNDHDAIQVAAWAIANGHAREWGPVSRGECI
;
A
#
# COMPACT_ATOMS: atom_id res chain seq x y z
N MET A 1 -56.18 10.39 -61.69
CA MET A 1 -55.03 10.47 -60.77
C MET A 1 -55.20 9.48 -59.63
N ARG A 2 -54.24 8.56 -59.44
CA ARG A 2 -53.92 7.92 -58.15
C ARG A 2 -52.54 7.26 -58.29
N TYR A 3 -51.51 7.95 -57.82
CA TYR A 3 -50.13 7.45 -57.85
C TYR A 3 -49.88 6.62 -56.58
N LYS A 4 -49.42 5.38 -56.76
CA LYS A 4 -49.11 4.43 -55.68
C LYS A 4 -47.65 4.63 -55.27
N ARG A 5 -47.37 5.03 -54.02
CA ARG A 5 -46.01 5.05 -53.48
C ARG A 5 -45.67 3.68 -52.90
N SER A 6 -44.59 3.09 -53.40
CA SER A 6 -43.90 1.93 -52.81
C SER A 6 -42.64 2.45 -52.11
N THR A 7 -42.52 2.20 -50.81
CA THR A 7 -41.32 2.49 -50.03
C THR A 7 -40.58 1.18 -49.78
N VAL A 8 -39.36 1.07 -50.31
CA VAL A 8 -38.41 0.01 -49.91
C VAL A 8 -37.37 0.63 -48.98
N PRO A 9 -37.10 0.07 -47.80
CA PRO A 9 -36.10 0.59 -46.88
C PRO A 9 -34.69 0.23 -47.36
N LYS A 10 -33.81 1.23 -47.45
CA LYS A 10 -32.35 1.06 -47.54
C LYS A 10 -31.76 1.04 -46.12
N PHE A 11 -30.63 0.34 -45.99
CA PHE A 11 -29.73 0.28 -44.83
C PHE A 11 -30.06 -0.74 -43.73
N LYS A 12 -29.67 -2.01 -43.94
CA LYS A 12 -29.49 -3.01 -42.87
C LYS A 12 -28.12 -3.71 -42.86
N TYR A 13 -27.20 -3.40 -43.78
CA TYR A 13 -26.01 -4.24 -44.00
C TYR A 13 -24.67 -3.70 -43.47
N HIS A 14 -24.61 -2.52 -42.85
CA HIS A 14 -23.31 -1.93 -42.45
C HIS A 14 -22.76 -2.42 -41.10
N ALA A 15 -23.62 -2.78 -40.14
CA ALA A 15 -23.15 -3.17 -38.80
C ALA A 15 -22.57 -4.60 -38.74
N ALA A 16 -23.14 -5.54 -39.50
CA ALA A 16 -22.70 -6.94 -39.49
C ALA A 16 -21.32 -7.12 -40.16
N LEU A 17 -21.02 -6.35 -41.21
CA LEU A 17 -19.72 -6.37 -41.88
C LEU A 17 -18.59 -5.82 -41.00
N LEU A 18 -18.87 -4.77 -40.21
CA LEU A 18 -17.90 -4.20 -39.27
C LEU A 18 -17.58 -5.17 -38.13
N PHE A 19 -18.57 -5.88 -37.59
CA PHE A 19 -18.34 -6.86 -36.53
C PHE A 19 -17.53 -8.07 -36.99
N ALA A 20 -17.80 -8.58 -38.20
CA ALA A 20 -17.04 -9.70 -38.76
C ALA A 20 -15.55 -9.34 -39.00
N GLY A 21 -15.27 -8.10 -39.42
CA GLY A 21 -13.89 -7.64 -39.64
C GLY A 21 -13.06 -7.55 -38.36
N VAL A 22 -13.65 -7.10 -37.24
CA VAL A 22 -12.93 -6.95 -35.96
C VAL A 22 -12.60 -8.30 -35.33
N VAL A 23 -13.52 -9.29 -35.40
CA VAL A 23 -13.28 -10.62 -34.86
C VAL A 23 -12.16 -11.36 -35.61
N LEU A 24 -12.12 -11.22 -36.94
CA LEU A 24 -11.11 -11.87 -37.78
C LEU A 24 -9.69 -11.33 -37.51
N LEU A 25 -9.58 -10.04 -37.21
CA LEU A 25 -8.31 -9.37 -36.89
C LEU A 25 -7.76 -9.81 -35.52
N PHE A 26 -8.63 -10.05 -34.53
CA PHE A 26 -8.23 -10.58 -33.23
C PHE A 26 -7.82 -12.06 -33.26
N THR A 27 -8.42 -12.87 -34.13
CA THR A 27 -8.02 -14.28 -34.27
C THR A 27 -6.68 -14.45 -34.98
N LEU A 28 -6.37 -13.63 -36.00
CA LEU A 28 -5.09 -13.71 -36.70
C LEU A 28 -3.91 -13.23 -35.83
N PHE A 29 -4.15 -12.28 -34.92
CA PHE A 29 -3.11 -11.80 -33.99
C PHE A 29 -2.71 -12.85 -32.93
N ARG A 30 -3.58 -13.83 -32.61
CA ARG A 30 -3.25 -14.89 -31.64
C ARG A 30 -2.49 -16.08 -32.24
N ILE A 31 -2.48 -16.26 -33.56
CA ILE A 31 -1.80 -17.39 -34.22
C ILE A 31 -0.32 -17.05 -34.52
N GLY A 32 0.05 -15.76 -34.57
CA GLY A 32 1.41 -15.31 -34.93
C GLY A 32 2.49 -15.44 -33.83
N VAL A 33 2.19 -15.96 -32.64
CA VAL A 33 3.14 -15.98 -31.50
C VAL A 33 3.78 -17.36 -31.27
N ILE A 34 3.53 -18.36 -32.14
CA ILE A 34 4.07 -19.72 -31.97
C ILE A 34 4.86 -20.16 -33.20
N ALA A 35 6.01 -19.53 -33.49
CA ALA A 35 6.99 -20.08 -34.43
C ALA A 35 8.35 -19.36 -34.41
N PHE A 36 9.03 -19.27 -33.26
CA PHE A 36 10.46 -19.01 -33.26
C PHE A 36 11.15 -19.78 -32.12
N ASN A 37 11.55 -21.02 -32.42
CA ASN A 37 12.62 -21.70 -31.70
C ASN A 37 13.89 -21.55 -32.53
N PRO A 38 14.72 -20.51 -32.35
CA PRO A 38 16.08 -20.57 -32.83
C PRO A 38 16.83 -21.59 -31.96
N VAL A 39 17.11 -22.76 -32.52
CA VAL A 39 18.15 -23.65 -31.98
C VAL A 39 19.45 -22.86 -32.05
N LEU A 40 19.85 -22.33 -30.90
CA LEU A 40 21.05 -21.53 -30.71
C LEU A 40 22.23 -22.50 -30.57
N LEU A 41 22.69 -23.05 -31.69
CA LEU A 41 23.94 -23.80 -31.77
C LEU A 41 25.10 -22.81 -31.81
N SER A 42 25.52 -22.33 -30.64
CA SER A 42 26.86 -21.77 -30.46
C SER A 42 27.65 -22.71 -29.56
N PRO A 43 28.87 -23.13 -29.94
CA PRO A 43 29.75 -23.83 -29.01
C PRO A 43 30.23 -22.80 -27.99
N ILE A 44 29.71 -22.88 -26.76
CA ILE A 44 30.27 -22.11 -25.64
C ILE A 44 31.58 -22.82 -25.25
N PRO A 45 32.75 -22.15 -25.33
CA PRO A 45 33.97 -22.71 -24.78
C PRO A 45 33.79 -22.90 -23.28
N GLU A 46 34.26 -24.01 -22.72
CA GLU A 46 34.24 -24.31 -21.28
C GLU A 46 35.00 -23.23 -20.49
N HIS A 47 34.32 -22.11 -20.21
CA HIS A 47 34.74 -21.20 -19.18
C HIS A 47 34.16 -21.72 -17.88
N GLN A 48 35.06 -22.15 -17.01
CA GLN A 48 34.78 -22.55 -15.65
C GLN A 48 33.98 -21.44 -14.97
N PHE A 49 32.67 -21.65 -14.83
CA PHE A 49 31.83 -20.80 -14.01
C PHE A 49 32.30 -20.98 -12.58
N THR A 50 33.04 -19.99 -12.08
CA THR A 50 33.22 -19.87 -10.64
C THR A 50 31.86 -19.46 -10.11
N ILE A 51 31.17 -20.36 -9.42
CA ILE A 51 29.95 -20.01 -8.69
C ILE A 51 30.39 -19.02 -7.61
N VAL A 52 30.26 -17.72 -7.91
CA VAL A 52 30.31 -16.69 -6.88
C VAL A 52 29.03 -16.88 -6.10
N LYS A 53 29.14 -17.65 -5.01
CA LYS A 53 28.09 -17.76 -3.99
C LYS A 53 27.92 -16.36 -3.43
N GLU A 54 26.99 -15.60 -4.00
CA GLU A 54 26.57 -14.30 -3.49
C GLU A 54 26.03 -14.57 -2.09
N THR A 55 26.91 -14.38 -1.11
CA THR A 55 26.58 -14.46 0.29
C THR A 55 25.74 -13.23 0.54
N THR A 56 24.42 -13.38 0.45
CA THR A 56 23.49 -12.37 0.93
C THR A 56 23.78 -12.29 2.43
N GLU A 57 24.59 -11.32 2.84
CA GLU A 57 24.69 -10.95 4.24
C GLU A 57 23.28 -10.59 4.67
N ILE A 58 22.65 -11.48 5.44
CA ILE A 58 21.41 -11.18 6.11
C ILE A 58 21.79 -10.18 7.19
N THR A 59 21.79 -8.89 6.85
CA THR A 59 21.89 -7.84 7.85
C THR A 59 20.64 -7.96 8.70
N VAL A 60 20.77 -8.57 9.87
CA VAL A 60 19.72 -8.58 10.88
C VAL A 60 19.57 -7.13 11.33
N VAL A 61 18.67 -6.41 10.68
CA VAL A 61 18.34 -5.03 11.07
C VAL A 61 17.76 -5.13 12.47
N GLN A 62 18.52 -4.66 13.46
CA GLN A 62 18.04 -4.58 14.82
C GLN A 62 16.82 -3.67 14.83
N GLU A 63 15.66 -4.25 15.14
CA GLU A 63 14.42 -3.49 15.17
C GLU A 63 14.45 -2.49 16.33
N ASN A 64 14.23 -1.23 15.99
CA ASN A 64 14.08 -0.12 16.91
C ASN A 64 12.91 0.78 16.48
N VAL A 65 12.62 1.82 17.26
CA VAL A 65 11.52 2.75 17.00
C VAL A 65 11.60 3.38 15.62
N ASP A 66 12.78 3.80 15.18
CA ASP A 66 12.96 4.44 13.87
C ASP A 66 12.65 3.44 12.75
N THR A 67 13.06 2.18 12.89
CA THR A 67 12.73 1.13 11.91
C THR A 67 11.24 0.82 11.87
N TRP A 68 10.53 0.90 13.01
CA TRP A 68 9.08 0.70 13.06
C TRP A 68 8.33 1.87 12.43
N ILE A 69 8.75 3.10 12.72
CA ILE A 69 8.18 4.31 12.10
C ILE A 69 8.36 4.27 10.59
N ASP A 70 9.58 3.96 10.12
CA ASP A 70 9.89 3.85 8.70
C ASP A 70 9.01 2.80 8.02
N ARG A 71 8.97 1.58 8.56
CA ARG A 71 8.15 0.47 8.08
C ARG A 71 6.68 0.87 7.93
N TYR A 72 6.06 1.35 9.01
CA TYR A 72 4.62 1.59 9.01
C TYR A 72 4.20 2.84 8.24
N ALA A 73 5.09 3.83 8.11
CA ALA A 73 4.83 4.97 7.25
C ALA A 73 4.75 4.56 5.77
N TYR A 74 5.63 3.66 5.33
CA TYR A 74 5.57 3.10 3.98
C TYR A 74 4.42 2.10 3.80
N GLU A 75 4.12 1.28 4.81
CA GLU A 75 3.03 0.28 4.74
C GLU A 75 1.66 0.93 4.53
N TYR A 76 1.39 2.06 5.19
CA TYR A 76 0.05 2.69 5.17
C TYR A 76 -0.10 3.86 4.21
N THR A 77 0.88 4.12 3.35
CA THR A 77 0.80 5.21 2.36
C THR A 77 1.04 4.71 0.94
N GLN A 78 0.46 5.43 -0.03
CA GLN A 78 0.49 5.02 -1.45
C GLN A 78 1.69 5.59 -2.23
N SER A 79 2.47 6.49 -1.63
CA SER A 79 3.54 7.22 -2.32
C SER A 79 4.63 7.58 -1.34
N LYS A 80 5.88 7.61 -1.82
CA LYS A 80 7.06 8.01 -1.03
C LYS A 80 6.88 9.36 -0.33
N GLU A 81 6.35 10.36 -1.03
CA GLU A 81 6.12 11.70 -0.43
C GLU A 81 5.21 11.63 0.80
N LYS A 82 4.05 10.97 0.67
CA LYS A 82 3.15 10.74 1.81
C LYS A 82 3.79 9.92 2.93
N ALA A 83 4.63 8.94 2.58
CA ALA A 83 5.36 8.16 3.57
C ALA A 83 6.31 9.04 4.38
N GLU A 84 7.15 9.85 3.73
CA GLU A 84 8.08 10.76 4.40
C GLU A 84 7.35 11.77 5.29
N TYR A 85 6.20 12.29 4.82
CA TYR A 85 5.37 13.15 5.65
C TYR A 85 4.80 12.43 6.89
N LEU A 86 4.28 11.21 6.72
CA LEU A 86 3.78 10.40 7.83
C LEU A 86 4.89 10.06 8.85
N LYS A 87 6.12 9.76 8.39
CA LYS A 87 7.27 9.57 9.28
C LYS A 87 7.53 10.79 10.14
N TYR A 88 7.55 11.98 9.51
CA TYR A 88 7.71 13.24 10.24
C TYR A 88 6.64 13.37 11.33
N GLN A 89 5.37 13.12 11.00
CA GLN A 89 4.28 13.20 11.97
C GLN A 89 4.46 12.20 13.12
N LEU A 90 4.86 10.97 12.83
CA LEU A 90 5.08 9.94 13.84
C LEU A 90 6.26 10.26 14.78
N HIS A 91 7.39 10.73 14.25
CA HIS A 91 8.52 11.17 15.07
C HIS A 91 8.15 12.39 15.94
N CYS A 92 7.47 13.38 15.35
CA CYS A 92 7.00 14.55 16.08
C CYS A 92 6.07 14.14 17.22
N LEU A 93 5.12 13.24 16.94
CA LEU A 93 4.19 12.74 17.93
C LEU A 93 4.91 11.97 19.04
N TYR A 94 5.79 11.05 18.68
CA TYR A 94 6.58 10.26 19.64
C TYR A 94 7.40 11.15 20.59
N TRP A 95 7.97 12.24 20.07
CA TRP A 95 8.66 13.24 20.88
C TRP A 95 7.71 14.02 21.79
N LYS A 96 6.62 14.55 21.24
CA LYS A 96 5.68 15.42 21.97
C LYS A 96 4.91 14.67 23.06
N GLU A 97 4.54 13.43 22.81
CA GLU A 97 3.70 12.62 23.68
C GLU A 97 4.49 11.88 24.76
N SER A 98 5.72 11.46 24.47
CA SER A 98 6.49 10.62 25.41
C SER A 98 7.98 10.95 25.51
N ARG A 99 8.46 12.03 24.88
CA ARG A 99 9.90 12.36 24.84
C ARG A 99 10.72 11.17 24.34
N ASN A 100 10.29 10.58 23.23
CA ASN A 100 10.87 9.37 22.65
C ASN A 100 10.79 8.14 23.57
N GLY A 101 9.65 7.96 24.24
CA GLY A 101 9.42 6.85 25.17
C GLY A 101 10.11 6.99 26.52
N ILE A 102 10.90 8.05 26.76
CA ILE A 102 11.56 8.33 28.05
C ILE A 102 10.53 8.64 29.13
N SER A 103 9.54 9.48 28.80
CA SER A 103 8.46 9.82 29.72
C SER A 103 7.44 8.69 29.77
N LYS A 104 7.20 8.17 30.98
CA LYS A 104 6.10 7.23 31.26
C LYS A 104 4.88 7.94 31.87
N ALA A 105 4.88 9.28 31.86
CA ALA A 105 3.76 10.08 32.31
C ALA A 105 2.50 9.73 31.48
N ARG A 106 1.34 9.85 32.10
CA ARG A 106 0.05 9.59 31.47
C ARG A 106 -0.65 10.92 31.20
N GLY A 107 -0.99 11.18 29.93
CA GLY A 107 -1.76 12.36 29.55
C GLY A 107 -3.23 12.28 29.99
N ASP A 108 -3.96 13.36 29.73
CA ASP A 108 -5.43 13.44 29.86
C ASP A 108 -5.97 12.94 31.21
N GLY A 109 -5.34 13.37 32.30
CA GLY A 109 -5.73 12.98 33.66
C GLY A 109 -5.52 11.48 33.94
N GLY A 110 -4.54 10.85 33.29
CA GLY A 110 -4.19 9.44 33.51
C GLY A 110 -4.80 8.45 32.51
N LYS A 111 -5.59 8.94 31.54
CA LYS A 111 -6.30 8.10 30.56
C LYS A 111 -5.42 7.75 29.36
N ALA A 112 -4.66 8.71 28.86
CA ALA A 112 -3.67 8.53 27.82
C ALA A 112 -2.41 7.85 28.39
N ALA A 113 -1.86 6.86 27.68
CA ALA A 113 -0.64 6.17 28.11
C ALA A 113 0.06 5.47 26.94
N GLY A 114 1.31 5.09 27.18
CA GLY A 114 2.21 4.54 26.17
C GLY A 114 2.93 5.64 25.42
N SER A 115 3.78 5.25 24.48
CA SER A 115 4.60 6.17 23.68
C SER A 115 3.80 7.17 22.86
N MET A 116 2.67 6.74 22.32
CA MET A 116 1.76 7.55 21.49
C MET A 116 0.57 8.11 22.29
N GLN A 117 0.59 7.99 23.62
CA GLN A 117 -0.41 8.56 24.54
C GLN A 117 -1.87 8.25 24.16
N PHE A 118 -2.14 7.03 23.69
CA PHE A 118 -3.50 6.63 23.36
C PHE A 118 -4.39 6.55 24.60
N TRP A 119 -5.64 6.98 24.48
CA TRP A 119 -6.71 6.46 25.33
C TRP A 119 -6.96 4.99 25.01
N LYS A 120 -7.28 4.18 26.03
CA LYS A 120 -7.57 2.75 25.85
C LYS A 120 -8.69 2.51 24.83
N ALA A 121 -9.79 3.27 24.94
CA ALA A 121 -10.94 3.12 24.04
C ALA A 121 -10.58 3.47 22.58
N THR A 122 -9.84 4.56 22.37
CA THR A 122 -9.36 4.98 21.04
C THR A 122 -8.47 3.92 20.40
N TYR A 123 -7.49 3.42 21.15
CA TYR A 123 -6.60 2.37 20.67
C TYR A 123 -7.35 1.11 20.27
N VAL A 124 -8.26 0.62 21.14
CA VAL A 124 -9.05 -0.57 20.86
C VAL A 124 -9.92 -0.38 19.63
N ARG A 125 -10.52 0.80 19.44
CA ARG A 125 -11.34 1.10 18.26
C ARG A 125 -10.52 0.98 16.98
N PHE A 126 -9.36 1.64 16.91
CA PHE A 126 -8.49 1.57 15.73
C PHE A 126 -7.92 0.18 15.50
N ALA A 127 -7.42 -0.49 16.54
CA ALA A 127 -6.90 -1.85 16.42
C ALA A 127 -7.98 -2.82 15.95
N SER A 128 -9.22 -2.68 16.45
CA SER A 128 -10.37 -3.48 16.01
C SER A 128 -10.73 -3.22 14.55
N GLU A 129 -10.62 -1.97 14.08
CA GLU A 129 -10.82 -1.65 12.68
C GLU A 129 -9.71 -2.23 11.79
N MET A 130 -8.45 -2.14 12.21
CA MET A 130 -7.33 -2.80 11.52
C MET A 130 -7.54 -4.31 11.43
N MET A 131 -8.07 -4.95 12.49
CA MET A 131 -8.43 -6.37 12.46
C MET A 131 -9.55 -6.66 11.46
N ARG A 132 -10.60 -5.82 11.42
CA ARG A 132 -11.70 -5.94 10.44
C ARG A 132 -11.20 -5.82 9.00
N LEU A 133 -10.16 -5.02 8.76
CA LEU A 133 -9.51 -4.84 7.46
C LEU A 133 -8.48 -5.92 7.13
N GLY A 134 -8.23 -6.89 8.03
CA GLY A 134 -7.24 -7.95 7.83
C GLY A 134 -5.78 -7.49 7.96
N LEU A 135 -5.53 -6.30 8.52
CA LEU A 135 -4.18 -5.74 8.70
C LEU A 135 -3.51 -6.26 9.97
N ARG A 136 -4.29 -6.82 10.90
CA ARG A 136 -3.82 -7.32 12.20
C ARG A 136 -4.66 -8.53 12.65
N THR A 137 -4.07 -9.40 13.46
CA THR A 137 -4.76 -10.60 14.00
C THR A 137 -5.19 -10.46 15.47
N ASN A 138 -4.70 -9.45 16.19
CA ASN A 138 -5.03 -9.21 17.58
C ASN A 138 -4.97 -7.71 17.92
N ILE A 139 -5.56 -7.34 19.06
CA ILE A 139 -5.66 -5.94 19.52
C ILE A 139 -4.30 -5.35 19.90
N GLY A 140 -3.36 -6.17 20.39
CA GLY A 140 -2.08 -5.68 20.91
C GLY A 140 -2.21 -4.84 22.18
N SER A 141 -1.18 -4.05 22.47
CA SER A 141 -1.14 -3.15 23.62
C SER A 141 -0.66 -1.75 23.25
N ARG A 142 -1.43 -0.72 23.63
CA ARG A 142 -1.00 0.68 23.55
C ARG A 142 0.26 1.00 24.37
N LEU A 143 0.64 0.13 25.31
CA LEU A 143 1.85 0.29 26.13
C LEU A 143 3.09 -0.35 25.50
N ASN A 144 2.90 -1.15 24.46
CA ASN A 144 3.98 -1.67 23.64
C ASN A 144 4.22 -0.69 22.49
N ASP A 145 5.47 -0.25 22.33
CA ASP A 145 5.80 0.84 21.39
C ASP A 145 5.58 0.43 19.95
N HIS A 146 5.99 -0.78 19.56
CA HIS A 146 5.75 -1.33 18.22
C HIS A 146 4.27 -1.32 17.86
N ASP A 147 3.43 -1.87 18.75
CA ASP A 147 1.98 -1.90 18.60
C ASP A 147 1.35 -0.50 18.53
N ALA A 148 1.80 0.42 19.38
CA ALA A 148 1.30 1.79 19.42
C ALA A 148 1.68 2.57 18.15
N ILE A 149 2.92 2.43 17.68
CA ILE A 149 3.40 3.06 16.44
C ILE A 149 2.62 2.53 15.24
N GLN A 150 2.40 1.21 15.15
CA GLN A 150 1.60 0.62 14.07
C GLN A 150 0.19 1.22 14.01
N VAL A 151 -0.52 1.26 15.14
CA VAL A 151 -1.88 1.81 15.19
C VAL A 151 -1.88 3.31 14.90
N ALA A 152 -0.90 4.06 15.41
CA ALA A 152 -0.79 5.50 15.16
C ALA A 152 -0.55 5.79 13.67
N ALA A 153 0.36 5.05 13.03
CA ALA A 153 0.67 5.19 11.61
C ALA A 153 -0.57 4.95 10.75
N TRP A 154 -1.30 3.84 11.00
CA TRP A 154 -2.54 3.54 10.31
C TRP A 154 -3.61 4.62 10.54
N ALA A 155 -3.82 5.04 11.79
CA ALA A 155 -4.84 6.02 12.13
C ALA A 155 -4.58 7.38 11.46
N ILE A 156 -3.34 7.86 11.49
CA ILE A 156 -2.96 9.12 10.84
C ILE A 156 -3.14 9.01 9.32
N ALA A 157 -2.67 7.93 8.71
CA ALA A 157 -2.82 7.68 7.26
C ALA A 157 -4.29 7.62 6.81
N ASN A 158 -5.20 7.21 7.70
CA ASN A 158 -6.64 7.11 7.45
C ASN A 158 -7.45 8.32 7.96
N GLY A 159 -6.79 9.45 8.22
CA GLY A 159 -7.47 10.73 8.50
C GLY A 159 -7.87 10.94 9.97
N HIS A 160 -7.42 10.09 10.89
CA HIS A 160 -7.68 10.24 12.33
C HIS A 160 -6.60 11.02 13.08
N ALA A 161 -5.72 11.72 12.36
CA ALA A 161 -4.58 12.42 12.93
C ALA A 161 -4.96 13.48 13.99
N ARG A 162 -6.14 14.10 13.85
CA ARG A 162 -6.65 15.12 14.78
C ARG A 162 -7.07 14.57 16.15
N GLU A 163 -7.05 13.26 16.35
CA GLU A 163 -7.27 12.68 17.69
C GLU A 163 -6.09 12.87 18.63
N TRP A 164 -4.93 13.28 18.10
CA TRP A 164 -3.79 13.70 18.89
C TRP A 164 -3.74 15.21 19.06
N GLY A 165 -3.58 15.64 20.31
CA GLY A 165 -3.45 17.05 20.68
C GLY A 165 -2.39 17.79 19.85
N PRO A 166 -1.13 17.33 19.80
CA PRO A 166 -0.06 17.99 19.03
C PRO A 166 -0.40 18.18 17.55
N VAL A 167 -0.96 17.15 16.90
CA VAL A 167 -1.35 17.24 15.48
C VAL A 167 -2.53 18.19 15.31
N SER A 168 -3.55 18.11 16.19
CA SER A 168 -4.73 18.98 16.13
C SER A 168 -4.41 20.47 16.32
N ARG A 169 -3.34 20.78 17.06
CA ARG A 169 -2.83 22.14 17.27
C ARG A 169 -1.84 22.60 16.20
N GLY A 170 -1.55 21.77 15.20
CA GLY A 170 -0.61 22.08 14.12
C GLY A 170 0.86 22.05 14.55
N GLU A 171 1.20 21.35 15.63
CA GLU A 171 2.60 21.20 16.07
C GLU A 171 3.37 20.12 15.30
N CYS A 172 2.65 19.25 14.59
CA CYS A 172 3.16 18.10 13.83
C CYS A 172 2.48 18.01 12.45
N ILE A 173 2.47 19.10 11.69
CA ILE A 173 1.89 19.19 10.33
C ILE A 173 2.82 19.88 9.35
#